data_AF-A0A936E0K1-F1
#
_entry.id   AF-A0A936E0K1-F1
#
_cell.length_a   1.000
_cell.length_b   1.000
_cell.length_c   1.000
_cell.angle_alpha   90.00
_cell.angle_beta   90.00
_cell.angle_gamma   90.00
#
_symmetry.space_group_name_H-M   'P 1'
#
loop_
_entity.id
_entity.type
_entity.pdbx_description
1 polymer ?
#
loop_
_entity_poly.entity_id
_entity_poly.type
_entity_poly.pdbx_seq_one_letter_code
_entity_poly.pdbx_strand_id
1 'polypeptide(L)' 'MRKSLAVREHRCINCGFVEHRDHNAAINIQQRGASAGDGLRSPCEPRRIPHYSRSSGLVGEVSTER' A
#
# COMPACT_ATOMS: atom_id res chain seq x y z
N MET A 1 -4.92 -17.91 -5.48
CA MET A 1 -6.32 -18.10 -5.05
C MET A 1 -6.94 -16.76 -4.67
N ARG A 2 -7.97 -16.30 -5.39
CA ARG A 2 -8.82 -15.17 -4.96
C ARG A 2 -10.07 -15.75 -4.29
N LYS A 3 -10.24 -15.52 -2.98
CA LYS A 3 -11.42 -15.93 -2.21
C LYS A 3 -12.35 -14.73 -2.03
N SER A 4 -13.67 -14.93 -2.03
CA SER A 4 -14.63 -13.86 -1.78
C SER A 4 -14.40 -13.21 -0.40
N LEU A 5 -14.77 -11.93 -0.27
CA LEU A 5 -14.68 -11.22 1.01
C LEU A 5 -15.64 -11.78 2.07
N ALA A 6 -16.69 -12.50 1.65
CA ALA A 6 -17.61 -13.19 2.55
C ALA A 6 -16.95 -14.36 3.30
N VAL A 7 -15.91 -14.97 2.71
CA VAL A 7 -15.14 -16.03 3.38
C VAL A 7 -14.18 -15.37 4.36
N ARG A 8 -14.54 -15.47 5.65
CA ARG A 8 -13.82 -14.89 6.79
C ARG A 8 -12.74 -15.79 7.38
N GLU A 9 -12.75 -17.08 7.06
CA GLU A 9 -11.77 -18.04 7.54
C GLU A 9 -10.57 -18.19 6.59
N HIS A 10 -9.37 -18.13 7.14
CA HIS A 10 -8.12 -18.53 6.51
C HIS A 10 -7.73 -19.92 7.00
N ARG A 11 -7.65 -20.89 6.08
CA ARG A 11 -7.08 -22.21 6.31
C ARG A 11 -5.83 -22.40 5.47
N CYS A 12 -4.70 -22.68 6.11
CA CYS A 12 -3.44 -22.99 5.45
C CYS A 12 -3.40 -24.48 5.08
N ILE A 13 -3.15 -24.77 3.80
CA ILE A 13 -3.05 -26.16 3.30
C ILE A 13 -1.74 -26.85 3.71
N ASN A 14 -0.73 -26.08 4.07
CA ASN A 14 0.61 -26.61 4.35
C ASN A 14 0.77 -27.01 5.83
N CYS A 15 0.27 -26.18 6.76
CA CYS A 15 0.42 -26.42 8.20
C CYS A 15 -0.92 -26.64 8.92
N GLY A 16 -2.05 -26.58 8.22
CA GLY A 16 -3.38 -26.78 8.82
C GLY A 16 -3.87 -25.63 9.70
N PHE A 17 -3.11 -24.52 9.82
CA PHE A 17 -3.51 -23.35 10.61
C PHE A 17 -4.85 -22.78 10.13
N VAL A 18 -5.79 -22.59 11.06
CA VAL A 18 -7.13 -22.03 10.81
C VAL A 18 -7.34 -20.81 11.70
N GLU A 19 -7.65 -19.68 11.09
CA GLU A 19 -7.84 -18.41 11.81
C GLU A 19 -8.67 -17.43 10.98
N HIS A 20 -9.18 -16.35 11.56
CA HIS A 20 -9.83 -15.29 10.79
C HIS A 20 -8.85 -14.61 9.81
N ARG A 21 -9.31 -14.29 8.59
CA ARG A 21 -8.46 -13.69 7.53
C ARG A 21 -7.82 -12.38 7.96
N ASP A 22 -8.57 -11.52 8.64
CA ASP A 22 -8.07 -10.22 9.08
C ASP A 22 -7.01 -10.37 10.18
N HIS A 23 -7.16 -11.37 11.05
CA HIS A 23 -6.17 -11.69 12.07
C HIS A 23 -4.90 -12.26 11.43
N ASN A 24 -5.02 -13.21 10.50
CA ASN A 24 -3.89 -13.72 9.73
C ASN A 24 -3.19 -12.61 8.92
N ALA A 25 -3.93 -11.65 8.38
CA ALA A 25 -3.35 -10.50 7.70
C ALA A 25 -2.56 -9.61 8.67
N ALA A 26 -3.09 -9.34 9.86
CA ALA A 26 -2.39 -8.58 10.91
C ALA A 26 -1.07 -9.25 11.32
N ILE A 27 -1.07 -10.58 11.53
CA ILE A 27 0.15 -11.35 11.82
C ILE A 27 1.19 -11.16 10.71
N ASN A 28 0.79 -11.31 9.44
CA ASN A 28 1.70 -11.14 8.30
C ASN A 28 2.27 -9.72 8.21
N ILE A 29 1.46 -8.70 8.49
CA ILE A 29 1.90 -7.29 8.50
C ILE A 29 2.89 -7.07 9.65
N GLN A 30 2.59 -7.56 10.85
CA GLN A 30 3.46 -7.45 12.02
C GLN A 30 4.80 -8.13 11.78
N GLN A 31 4.79 -9.36 11.27
CA GLN A 31 6.02 -10.10 10.97
C GLN A 31 6.87 -9.37 9.93
N ARG A 32 6.26 -8.88 8.84
CA ARG A 32 6.98 -8.09 7.83
C ARG A 32 7.55 -6.79 8.40
N GLY A 33 6.79 -6.11 9.27
CA GLY A 33 7.25 -4.89 9.94
C GLY A 33 8.41 -5.16 10.90
N ALA A 34 8.36 -6.26 11.66
CA ALA A 34 9.42 -6.66 12.58
C ALA A 34 10.69 -7.12 11.85
N SER A 35 10.55 -7.83 10.72
CA SER A 35 11.68 -8.26 9.89
C SER A 35 12.30 -7.11 9.08
N ALA A 36 11.53 -6.05 8.79
CA ALA A 36 12.01 -4.86 8.08
C ALA A 36 12.79 -3.88 9.00
N GLY A 37 13.55 -4.42 9.96
CA GLY A 37 14.34 -3.67 10.94
C GLY A 37 14.99 -2.41 10.36
N ASP A 38 14.82 -1.30 11.09
CA ASP A 38 15.49 0.00 10.92
C ASP A 38 15.07 0.91 9.75
N GLY A 39 13.98 0.61 9.03
CA GLY A 39 13.57 1.42 7.87
C GLY A 39 12.31 2.28 8.00
N LEU A 40 11.33 1.93 8.85
CA LEU A 40 10.03 2.61 8.87
C LEU A 40 9.85 3.51 10.10
N ARG A 41 9.97 4.81 9.81
CA ARG A 41 9.49 5.94 10.60
C ARG A 41 8.07 5.71 11.12
N SER A 42 7.82 6.27 12.31
CA SER A 42 6.56 6.19 13.07
C SER A 42 5.28 6.38 12.23
N PRO A 43 4.15 5.72 12.58
CA PRO A 43 2.87 5.82 11.87
C PRO A 43 2.26 7.23 11.81
N CYS A 44 2.79 8.18 12.58
CA CYS A 44 2.27 9.53 12.72
C CYS A 44 2.85 10.53 11.71
N GLU A 45 3.84 10.16 10.89
CA GLU A 45 4.37 11.08 9.89
C GLU A 45 3.48 11.04 8.64
N PRO A 46 2.74 12.10 8.31
CA PRO A 46 1.89 12.11 7.13
C PRO A 46 2.79 11.93 5.90
N ARG A 47 2.59 10.82 5.19
CA ARG A 47 3.20 10.59 3.88
C ARG A 47 2.86 11.79 2.99
N ARG A 48 3.83 12.66 2.69
CA ARG A 48 3.73 13.48 1.47
C ARG A 48 3.79 12.51 0.30
N ILE A 49 2.62 12.12 -0.17
CA ILE A 49 2.48 11.46 -1.47
C ILE A 49 3.11 12.44 -2.46
N PRO A 50 4.09 12.05 -3.30
CA PRO A 50 4.49 12.87 -4.41
C PRO A 50 3.23 13.07 -5.25
N HIS A 51 2.67 14.27 -5.21
CA HIS A 51 1.63 14.66 -6.13
C HIS A 51 2.15 14.31 -7.52
N TYR A 52 1.33 13.58 -8.27
CA TYR A 52 1.63 13.24 -9.65
C TYR A 52 2.18 14.50 -10.33
N SER A 53 3.34 14.39 -10.96
CA SER A 53 3.93 15.47 -11.74
C SER A 53 3.00 15.76 -12.91
N ARG A 54 2.10 16.74 -12.70
CA ARG A 54 1.42 17.43 -13.78
C ARG A 54 2.52 18.06 -14.62
N SER A 55 2.74 17.51 -15.79
CA SER A 55 3.69 18.00 -16.78
C SER A 55 3.54 19.51 -16.92
N SER A 56 4.64 20.21 -16.67
CA SER A 56 4.78 21.64 -16.94
C SER A 56 4.64 21.84 -18.46
N GLY A 57 3.41 22.07 -18.91
CA GLY A 57 3.17 22.64 -20.23
C GLY A 57 3.67 24.09 -20.19
N LEU A 58 4.83 24.32 -20.79
CA LEU A 58 5.31 25.66 -21.12
C LEU A 58 4.26 26.30 -22.03
N VAL A 59 3.67 27.40 -21.58
CA VAL A 59 2.81 28.26 -22.40
C VAL A 59 3.65 28.80 -23.55
N GLY A 60 3.37 28.36 -24.77
CA GLY A 60 3.94 28.94 -25.97
C GLY A 60 3.39 30.35 -26.16
N GLU A 61 4.30 31.31 -26.27
CA GLU A 61 4.02 32.72 -26.54
C GLU A 61 3.29 32.87 -27.89
N VAL A 62 2.10 33.48 -27.88
CA VAL A 62 1.50 34.03 -29.10
C VAL A 62 1.96 35.47 -29.22
N SER A 63 2.99 35.68 -30.05
CA SER A 63 3.27 36.99 -30.64
C SER A 63 2.15 37.27 -31.66
N THR A 64 1.37 38.32 -31.42
CA THR A 64 0.50 38.90 -32.45
C THR A 64 1.15 40.17 -32.96
N GLU A 65 1.60 40.11 -34.21
CA GLU A 65 1.97 41.29 -34.99
C GLU A 65 0.69 42.05 -35.39
N ARG A 66 0.69 43.37 -35.20
CA ARG A 66 -0.02 44.34 -36.05
C ARG A 66 0.53 45.75 -35.87
#